data_AF-A0A222PA38-F1
#
_entry.id   AF-A0A222PA38-F1
#
_cell.length_a   1.000
_cell.length_b   1.000
_cell.length_c   1.000
_cell.angle_alpha   90.00
_cell.angle_beta   90.00
_cell.angle_gamma   90.00
#
_symmetry.space_group_name_H-M   'P 1'
#
loop_
_entity.id
_entity.type
_entity.pdbx_description
1 polymer ?
#
loop_
_entity_poly.entity_id
_entity_poly.type
_entity_poly.pdbx_seq_one_letter_code
_entity_poly.pdbx_strand_id
1 'polypeptide(L)'
;MWKFLGTPTVQGAISGAIVALVGTILNNYINVKNNNKIIKSNLENLEKTLNHNKENLEKEQKFKEKIEEKKFLREKLEIIAEEIVKDHNKIGEIFGQLAKGVDIEKVKEKCEYKKEIENAFLLSLLYFEELQRLLKHYNYRTIKIYKLMNNKFSKEEDEKLLVEVYEEEYHETSVEFNYPIIKKGRQGVYDKILKQLKIEAKKLTE
;
A
#
# COMPACT_ATOMS: atom_id res chain seq x y z
N MET A 1 -17.69 14.69 102.90
CA MET A 1 -19.17 14.69 102.84
C MET A 1 -19.56 15.59 101.65
N TRP A 2 -20.14 15.00 100.58
CA TRP A 2 -21.04 15.56 99.53
C TRP A 2 -20.57 16.78 98.69
N LYS A 3 -20.23 16.60 97.40
CA LYS A 3 -21.07 16.73 96.18
C LYS A 3 -21.77 18.09 96.02
N PHE A 4 -21.29 18.90 95.06
CA PHE A 4 -22.17 19.60 94.12
C PHE A 4 -21.62 19.44 92.71
N LEU A 5 -22.18 18.46 92.01
CA LEU A 5 -22.21 18.41 90.56
C LEU A 5 -22.99 19.64 90.12
N GLY A 6 -22.32 20.64 89.54
CA GLY A 6 -23.01 21.70 88.82
C GLY A 6 -23.77 21.05 87.68
N THR A 7 -25.10 21.02 87.78
CA THR A 7 -25.97 20.66 86.68
C THR A 7 -25.60 21.57 85.49
N PRO A 8 -25.36 21.03 84.28
CA PRO A 8 -25.28 21.89 83.11
C PRO A 8 -26.64 22.58 83.03
N THR A 9 -26.64 23.91 83.12
CA THR A 9 -27.86 24.70 82.93
C THR A 9 -28.51 24.25 81.63
N VAL A 10 -29.82 24.04 81.65
CA VAL A 10 -30.59 23.51 80.50
C VAL A 10 -30.26 24.25 79.20
N GLN A 11 -29.89 25.54 79.29
CA GLN A 11 -29.35 26.34 78.18
C GLN A 11 -27.98 25.88 77.63
N GLY A 12 -27.03 25.47 78.47
CA GLY A 12 -25.70 25.00 78.05
C GLY A 12 -25.73 23.63 77.37
N ALA A 13 -26.59 22.71 77.85
CA ALA A 13 -26.79 21.41 77.21
C ALA A 13 -27.53 21.53 75.86
N ILE A 14 -28.52 22.44 75.76
CA ILE A 14 -29.24 22.72 74.51
C ILE A 14 -28.32 23.43 73.49
N SER A 15 -27.51 24.41 73.91
CA SER A 15 -26.54 25.06 73.02
C SER A 15 -25.44 24.10 72.54
N GLY A 16 -24.94 23.21 73.41
CA GLY A 16 -23.98 22.17 73.01
C GLY A 16 -24.54 21.16 72.01
N ALA A 17 -25.79 20.73 72.21
CA ALA A 17 -26.47 19.81 71.28
C ALA A 17 -26.75 20.46 69.92
N ILE A 18 -27.18 21.73 69.87
CA ILE A 18 -27.41 22.46 68.61
C ILE A 18 -26.11 22.65 67.84
N VAL A 19 -25.01 23.04 68.50
CA VAL A 19 -23.71 23.22 67.85
C VAL A 19 -23.15 21.90 67.32
N ALA A 20 -23.31 20.79 68.06
CA ALA A 20 -22.92 19.47 67.59
C ALA A 20 -23.75 19.00 66.39
N LEU A 21 -25.06 19.27 66.38
CA LEU A 21 -25.96 18.91 65.28
C LEU A 21 -25.66 19.74 64.02
N VAL A 22 -25.45 21.05 64.18
CA VAL A 22 -25.03 21.95 63.09
C VAL A 22 -23.65 21.57 62.56
N GLY A 23 -22.69 21.25 63.44
CA GLY A 23 -21.37 20.76 63.07
C GLY A 23 -21.43 19.43 62.30
N THR A 24 -22.33 18.51 62.70
CA THR A 24 -22.53 17.23 62.00
C THR A 24 -23.20 17.43 60.64
N ILE A 25 -24.19 18.31 60.54
CA ILE A 25 -24.84 18.66 59.27
C ILE A 25 -23.85 19.35 58.32
N LEU A 26 -23.02 20.28 58.81
CA LEU A 26 -21.97 20.93 58.02
C LEU A 26 -20.89 19.94 57.59
N ASN A 27 -20.44 19.05 58.48
CA ASN A 27 -19.44 18.04 58.14
C ASN A 27 -19.99 17.04 57.09
N ASN A 28 -21.25 16.63 57.23
CA ASN A 28 -21.94 15.80 56.25
C ASN A 28 -22.12 16.55 54.92
N TYR A 29 -22.48 17.84 54.94
CA TYR A 29 -22.64 18.67 53.75
C TYR A 29 -21.30 18.90 53.02
N ILE A 30 -20.21 19.16 53.76
CA ILE A 30 -18.86 19.31 53.22
C ILE A 30 -18.37 17.97 52.63
N ASN A 31 -18.61 16.85 53.31
CA ASN A 31 -18.27 15.51 52.78
C ASN A 31 -19.06 15.16 51.53
N VAL A 32 -20.37 15.45 51.48
CA VAL A 32 -21.20 15.26 50.27
C VAL A 32 -20.74 16.17 49.13
N LYS A 33 -20.41 17.44 49.41
CA LYS A 33 -19.93 18.40 48.40
C LYS A 33 -18.53 18.05 47.87
N ASN A 34 -17.64 17.58 48.73
CA ASN A 34 -16.30 17.09 48.34
C ASN A 34 -16.41 15.79 47.55
N ASN A 35 -17.25 14.84 47.97
CA ASN A 35 -17.52 13.63 47.21
C ASN A 35 -18.10 13.93 45.83
N ASN A 36 -19.05 14.86 45.73
CA ASN A 36 -19.60 15.29 44.43
C ASN A 36 -18.53 15.96 43.54
N LYS A 37 -17.62 16.75 44.11
CA LYS A 37 -16.50 17.34 43.36
C LYS A 37 -15.50 16.27 42.87
N ILE A 38 -15.20 15.28 43.70
CA ILE A 38 -14.33 14.15 43.35
C ILE A 38 -14.99 13.28 42.27
N ILE A 39 -16.28 12.96 42.40
CA ILE A 39 -17.04 12.19 41.41
C ILE A 39 -17.07 12.92 40.06
N LYS A 40 -17.33 14.23 40.07
CA LYS A 40 -17.32 15.05 38.85
C LYS A 40 -15.94 15.10 38.20
N SER A 41 -14.87 15.30 38.98
CA SER A 41 -13.49 15.29 38.47
C SER A 41 -13.10 13.92 37.91
N ASN A 42 -13.53 12.83 38.55
CA ASN A 42 -13.26 11.47 38.08
C ASN A 42 -14.03 11.17 36.79
N LEU A 43 -15.29 11.62 36.67
CA LEU A 43 -16.08 11.53 35.44
C LEU A 43 -15.42 12.31 34.30
N GLU A 44 -14.96 13.54 34.53
CA GLU A 44 -14.25 14.34 33.54
C GLU A 44 -12.93 13.68 33.09
N ASN A 45 -12.20 13.03 34.02
CA ASN A 45 -10.98 12.29 33.70
C ASN A 45 -11.26 11.00 32.93
N LEU A 46 -12.34 10.29 33.27
CA LEU A 46 -12.81 9.11 32.55
C LEU A 46 -13.24 9.49 31.13
N GLU A 47 -14.00 10.57 30.97
CA GLU A 47 -14.44 11.08 29.67
C GLU A 47 -13.26 11.48 28.78
N LYS A 48 -12.27 12.18 29.34
CA LYS A 48 -11.01 12.48 28.64
C LYS A 48 -10.26 11.22 28.21
N THR A 49 -10.16 10.22 29.09
CA THR A 49 -9.48 8.95 28.78
C THR A 49 -10.22 8.17 27.70
N LEU A 50 -11.56 8.16 27.75
CA LEU A 50 -12.42 7.44 26.80
C LEU A 50 -12.35 8.08 25.41
N ASN A 51 -12.37 9.41 25.34
CA ASN A 51 -12.17 10.16 24.10
C ASN A 51 -10.77 9.93 23.52
N HIS A 52 -9.71 9.97 24.34
CA HIS A 52 -8.35 9.69 23.90
C HIS A 52 -8.19 8.26 23.36
N ASN A 53 -8.78 7.27 24.03
CA ASN A 53 -8.74 5.87 23.58
C ASN A 53 -9.51 5.66 22.27
N LYS A 54 -10.65 6.35 22.10
CA LYS A 54 -11.40 6.32 20.84
C LYS A 54 -10.57 6.89 19.68
N GLU A 55 -9.92 8.02 19.88
CA GLU A 55 -9.01 8.61 18.88
C GLU A 55 -7.84 7.67 18.53
N ASN A 56 -7.28 6.97 19.52
CA ASN A 56 -6.20 6.01 19.28
C ASN A 56 -6.68 4.78 18.51
N LEU A 57 -7.87 4.25 18.81
CA LEU A 57 -8.48 3.15 18.06
C LEU A 57 -8.78 3.53 16.61
N GLU A 58 -9.30 4.74 16.37
CA GLU A 58 -9.53 5.24 15.01
C GLU A 58 -8.21 5.41 14.23
N LYS A 59 -7.14 5.87 14.89
CA LYS A 59 -5.80 5.95 14.30
C LYS A 59 -5.23 4.55 13.99
N GLU A 60 -5.43 3.59 14.89
CA GLU A 60 -4.97 2.20 14.70
C GLU A 60 -5.72 1.52 13.55
N GLN A 61 -7.03 1.73 13.41
CA GLN A 61 -7.83 1.23 12.29
C GLN A 61 -7.35 1.80 10.96
N LYS A 62 -7.22 3.12 10.84
CA LYS A 62 -6.68 3.78 9.63
C LYS A 62 -5.25 3.31 9.30
N PHE A 63 -4.45 3.01 10.31
CA PHE A 63 -3.11 2.46 10.13
C PHE A 63 -3.15 1.03 9.58
N LYS A 64 -4.03 0.18 10.11
CA LYS A 64 -4.25 -1.19 9.60
C LYS A 64 -4.75 -1.18 8.15
N GLU A 65 -5.73 -0.34 7.83
CA GLU A 65 -6.24 -0.17 6.46
C GLU A 65 -5.12 0.23 5.49
N LYS A 66 -4.26 1.17 5.88
CA LYS A 66 -3.09 1.56 5.08
C LYS A 66 -2.08 0.42 4.91
N ILE A 67 -1.88 -0.42 5.91
CA ILE A 67 -1.00 -1.59 5.80
C ILE A 67 -1.60 -2.62 4.84
N GLU A 68 -2.90 -2.89 4.94
CA GLU A 68 -3.60 -3.82 4.07
C GLU A 68 -3.60 -3.34 2.62
N GLU A 69 -3.83 -2.04 2.39
CA GLU A 69 -3.72 -1.43 1.06
C GLU A 69 -2.30 -1.56 0.48
N LYS A 70 -1.28 -1.23 1.27
CA LYS A 70 0.13 -1.40 0.86
C LYS A 70 0.47 -2.84 0.53
N LYS A 71 -0.02 -3.79 1.33
CA LYS A 71 0.16 -5.23 1.09
C LYS A 71 -0.51 -5.66 -0.21
N PHE A 72 -1.76 -5.25 -0.43
CA PHE A 72 -2.50 -5.53 -1.65
C PHE A 72 -1.77 -5.00 -2.88
N LEU A 73 -1.31 -3.75 -2.87
CA LEU A 73 -0.56 -3.15 -3.98
C LEU A 73 0.77 -3.87 -4.22
N ARG A 74 1.46 -4.30 -3.17
CA ARG A 74 2.71 -5.07 -3.29
C ARG A 74 2.47 -6.41 -3.98
N GLU A 75 1.42 -7.14 -3.61
CA GLU A 75 1.04 -8.39 -4.28
C GLU A 75 0.77 -8.16 -5.79
N LYS A 76 0.14 -7.04 -6.16
CA LYS A 76 -0.07 -6.71 -7.59
C LYS A 76 1.23 -6.40 -8.31
N LEU A 77 2.15 -5.70 -7.65
CA LEU A 77 3.45 -5.36 -8.19
C LEU A 77 4.32 -6.61 -8.41
N GLU A 78 4.23 -7.60 -7.51
CA GLU A 78 4.90 -8.89 -7.65
C GLU A 78 4.39 -9.66 -8.88
N ILE A 79 3.07 -9.70 -9.11
CA ILE A 79 2.49 -10.30 -10.31
C ILE A 79 3.01 -9.62 -11.59
N ILE A 80 3.01 -8.28 -11.62
CA ILE A 80 3.54 -7.51 -12.76
C ILE A 80 5.01 -7.88 -13.03
N ALA A 81 5.82 -7.95 -11.97
CA ALA A 81 7.24 -8.26 -12.05
C ALA A 81 7.50 -9.68 -12.58
N GLU A 82 6.74 -10.67 -12.11
CA GLU A 82 6.87 -12.05 -12.58
C GLU A 82 6.55 -12.19 -14.07
N GLU A 83 5.43 -11.61 -14.51
CA GLU A 83 4.99 -11.68 -15.90
C GLU A 83 5.98 -11.00 -16.85
N ILE A 84 6.43 -9.78 -16.54
CA ILE A 84 7.37 -9.09 -17.41
C ILE A 84 8.73 -9.80 -17.51
N VAL A 85 9.18 -10.45 -16.44
CA VAL A 85 10.42 -11.23 -16.44
C VAL A 85 10.25 -12.51 -17.25
N LYS A 86 9.13 -13.23 -17.11
CA LYS A 86 8.85 -14.45 -17.87
C LYS A 86 8.79 -14.16 -19.37
N ASP A 87 8.02 -13.16 -19.78
CA ASP A 87 7.91 -12.74 -21.17
C ASP A 87 9.26 -12.29 -21.75
N HIS A 88 10.01 -11.48 -20.99
CA HIS A 88 11.34 -11.05 -21.40
C HIS A 88 12.30 -12.23 -21.62
N ASN A 89 12.31 -13.21 -20.71
CA ASN A 89 13.16 -14.39 -20.81
C ASN A 89 12.80 -15.25 -22.03
N LYS A 90 11.50 -15.38 -22.34
CA LYS A 90 11.05 -16.09 -23.55
C LYS A 90 11.50 -15.42 -24.83
N ILE A 91 11.40 -14.10 -24.88
CA ILE A 91 11.96 -13.33 -26.00
C ILE A 91 13.49 -13.51 -26.06
N GLY A 92 14.18 -13.49 -24.92
CA GLY A 92 15.61 -13.74 -24.82
C GLY A 92 16.02 -15.11 -25.34
N GLU A 93 15.20 -16.15 -25.11
CA GLU A 93 15.40 -17.50 -25.64
C GLU A 93 15.37 -17.51 -27.18
N ILE A 94 14.37 -16.84 -27.78
CA ILE A 94 14.23 -16.68 -29.24
C ILE A 94 15.48 -16.03 -29.83
N PHE A 95 15.85 -14.84 -29.33
CA PHE A 95 17.03 -14.12 -29.82
C PHE A 95 18.32 -14.90 -29.56
N GLY A 96 18.41 -15.65 -28.47
CA GLY A 96 19.54 -16.52 -28.17
C GLY A 96 19.70 -17.67 -29.16
N GLN A 97 18.61 -18.21 -29.71
CA GLN A 97 18.68 -19.21 -30.79
C GLN A 97 19.05 -18.56 -32.12
N LEU A 98 18.45 -17.41 -32.46
CA LEU A 98 18.75 -16.69 -33.68
C LEU A 98 20.23 -16.25 -33.73
N ALA A 99 20.78 -15.77 -32.61
CA ALA A 99 22.20 -15.40 -32.50
C ALA A 99 23.16 -16.58 -32.68
N LYS A 100 22.71 -17.82 -32.45
CA LYS A 100 23.47 -19.05 -32.73
C LYS A 100 23.36 -19.50 -34.19
N GLY A 101 22.68 -18.72 -35.04
CA GLY A 101 22.47 -19.04 -36.45
C GLY A 101 21.38 -20.08 -36.70
N VAL A 102 20.48 -20.30 -35.73
CA VAL A 102 19.31 -21.18 -35.95
C VAL A 102 18.30 -20.46 -36.85
N ASP A 103 17.88 -21.13 -37.91
CA ASP A 103 16.86 -20.63 -38.84
C ASP A 103 15.53 -20.34 -38.14
N ILE A 104 14.85 -19.28 -38.55
CA ILE A 104 13.61 -18.81 -37.90
C ILE A 104 12.49 -19.87 -37.92
N GLU A 105 12.35 -20.67 -38.98
CA GLU A 105 11.35 -21.75 -39.01
C GLU A 105 11.61 -22.77 -37.89
N LYS A 106 12.88 -23.14 -37.69
CA LYS A 106 13.30 -24.04 -36.61
C LYS A 106 13.13 -23.41 -35.23
N VAL A 107 13.30 -22.09 -35.11
CA VAL A 107 13.03 -21.38 -33.85
C VAL A 107 11.54 -21.42 -33.53
N LYS A 108 10.65 -21.20 -34.51
CA LYS A 108 9.19 -21.31 -34.33
C LYS A 108 8.75 -22.71 -33.90
N GLU A 109 9.37 -23.76 -34.43
CA GLU A 109 9.08 -25.15 -34.04
C GLU A 109 9.53 -25.49 -32.61
N LYS A 110 10.64 -24.90 -32.15
CA LYS A 110 11.23 -25.20 -30.84
C LYS A 110 10.74 -24.30 -29.73
N CYS A 111 10.41 -23.06 -30.05
CA CYS A 111 10.04 -22.03 -29.09
C CYS A 111 8.57 -21.67 -29.27
N GLU A 112 7.71 -22.22 -28.42
CA GLU A 112 6.36 -21.70 -28.29
C GLU A 112 6.41 -20.32 -27.60
N TYR A 113 5.95 -19.28 -28.29
CA TYR A 113 5.88 -17.93 -27.74
C TYR A 113 4.44 -17.43 -27.67
N LYS A 114 3.97 -17.30 -26.45
CA LYS A 114 2.74 -16.60 -26.09
C LYS A 114 3.13 -15.35 -25.31
N LYS A 115 2.36 -14.27 -25.49
CA LYS A 115 2.54 -13.07 -24.68
C LYS A 115 2.12 -13.37 -23.25
N GLU A 116 3.01 -13.16 -22.30
CA GLU A 116 2.77 -13.43 -20.87
C GLU A 116 2.72 -12.12 -20.06
N ILE A 117 2.04 -11.09 -20.59
CA ILE A 117 2.01 -9.74 -19.98
C ILE A 117 0.60 -9.15 -19.80
N GLU A 118 -0.45 -9.93 -20.04
CA GLU A 118 -1.83 -9.42 -20.06
C GLU A 118 -2.28 -8.95 -18.67
N ASN A 119 -2.00 -9.72 -17.61
CA ASN A 119 -2.38 -9.28 -16.26
C ASN A 119 -1.50 -8.12 -15.81
N ALA A 120 -0.20 -8.14 -16.14
CA ALA A 120 0.70 -7.04 -15.86
C ALA A 120 0.16 -5.72 -16.41
N PHE A 121 -0.33 -5.73 -17.66
CA PHE A 121 -0.94 -4.56 -18.30
C PHE A 121 -2.23 -4.09 -17.62
N LEU A 122 -3.12 -5.02 -17.24
CA LEU A 122 -4.36 -4.68 -16.55
C LEU A 122 -4.11 -4.12 -15.14
N LEU A 123 -3.20 -4.74 -14.39
CA LEU A 123 -2.83 -4.31 -13.05
C LEU A 123 -2.13 -2.95 -13.07
N SER A 124 -1.23 -2.72 -14.02
CA SER A 124 -0.60 -1.40 -14.14
C SER A 124 -1.60 -0.32 -14.51
N LEU A 125 -2.59 -0.61 -15.36
CA LEU A 125 -3.64 0.34 -15.70
C LEU A 125 -4.45 0.78 -14.47
N LEU A 126 -4.74 -0.15 -13.57
CA LEU A 126 -5.58 0.12 -12.40
C LEU A 126 -4.81 0.79 -11.25
N TYR A 127 -3.53 0.43 -11.07
CA TYR A 127 -2.80 0.74 -9.83
C TYR A 127 -1.49 1.51 -10.04
N PHE A 128 -0.90 1.51 -11.24
CA PHE A 128 0.47 2.03 -11.46
C PHE A 128 0.63 2.73 -12.82
N GLU A 129 0.24 4.01 -12.88
CA GLU A 129 0.24 4.81 -14.12
C GLU A 129 1.59 4.82 -14.86
N GLU A 130 2.70 5.03 -14.13
CA GLU A 130 4.04 5.07 -14.73
C GLU A 130 4.47 3.70 -15.29
N LEU A 131 4.13 2.61 -14.60
CA LEU A 131 4.35 1.26 -15.12
C LEU A 131 3.49 1.00 -16.35
N GLN A 132 2.24 1.47 -16.36
CA GLN A 132 1.33 1.27 -17.48
C GLN A 132 1.87 1.92 -18.74
N ARG A 133 2.45 3.11 -18.62
CA ARG A 133 3.13 3.78 -19.73
C ARG A 133 4.25 2.93 -20.30
N LEU A 134 5.12 2.40 -19.45
CA LEU A 134 6.25 1.59 -19.88
C LEU A 134 5.82 0.24 -20.46
N LEU A 135 4.78 -0.39 -19.90
CA LEU A 135 4.24 -1.65 -20.39
C LEU A 135 3.54 -1.48 -21.75
N LYS A 136 2.90 -0.35 -22.02
CA LYS A 136 2.40 -0.01 -23.38
C LYS A 136 3.54 0.01 -24.40
N HIS A 137 4.65 0.66 -24.08
CA HIS A 137 5.84 0.68 -24.96
C HIS A 137 6.40 -0.71 -25.20
N TYR A 138 6.51 -1.48 -24.11
CA TYR A 138 7.04 -2.82 -24.17
C TYR A 138 6.16 -3.69 -25.06
N ASN A 139 4.85 -3.69 -24.83
CA ASN A 139 3.89 -4.45 -25.64
C ASN A 139 3.91 -4.03 -27.12
N TYR A 140 4.03 -2.73 -27.42
CA TYR A 140 4.14 -2.27 -28.80
C TYR A 140 5.33 -2.94 -29.52
N ARG A 141 6.50 -2.93 -28.88
CA ARG A 141 7.74 -3.53 -29.40
C ARG A 141 7.74 -5.07 -29.39
N THR A 142 6.78 -5.71 -28.70
CA THR A 142 6.63 -7.18 -28.73
C THR A 142 5.64 -7.66 -29.78
N ILE A 143 4.86 -6.77 -30.41
CA ILE A 143 3.87 -7.15 -31.45
C ILE A 143 4.54 -7.86 -32.63
N LYS A 144 5.65 -7.30 -33.15
CA LYS A 144 6.32 -7.90 -34.31
C LYS A 144 6.96 -9.24 -33.98
N ILE A 145 7.54 -9.38 -32.78
CA ILE A 145 8.04 -10.66 -32.28
C ILE A 145 6.91 -11.69 -32.22
N TYR A 146 5.75 -11.31 -31.66
CA TYR A 146 4.60 -12.20 -31.58
C TYR A 146 4.10 -12.64 -32.96
N LYS A 147 3.97 -11.69 -33.89
CA LYS A 147 3.60 -11.99 -35.29
C LYS A 147 4.60 -12.93 -35.94
N LEU A 148 5.89 -12.65 -35.81
CA LEU A 148 6.97 -13.47 -36.36
C LEU A 148 6.84 -14.91 -35.86
N MET A 149 6.69 -15.10 -34.54
CA MET A 149 6.67 -16.44 -33.95
C MET A 149 5.41 -17.25 -34.24
N ASN A 150 4.25 -16.60 -34.39
CA ASN A 150 2.96 -17.29 -34.42
C ASN A 150 2.32 -17.35 -35.82
N ASN A 151 2.78 -16.55 -36.78
CA ASN A 151 2.23 -16.56 -38.13
C ASN A 151 3.10 -17.38 -39.10
N LYS A 152 2.43 -17.95 -40.10
CA LYS A 152 3.09 -18.55 -41.27
C LYS A 152 3.27 -17.48 -42.34
N PHE A 153 4.51 -17.16 -42.63
CA PHE A 153 4.91 -16.24 -43.70
C PHE A 153 5.74 -17.00 -44.73
N SER A 154 5.91 -16.42 -45.92
CA SER A 154 6.95 -16.86 -46.85
C SER A 154 8.33 -16.54 -46.27
N LYS A 155 9.37 -17.22 -46.78
CA LYS A 155 10.75 -17.00 -46.33
C LYS A 155 11.19 -15.54 -46.44
N GLU A 156 10.86 -14.88 -47.56
CA GLU A 156 11.22 -13.48 -47.80
C GLU A 156 10.51 -12.53 -46.82
N GLU A 157 9.24 -12.79 -46.50
CA GLU A 157 8.48 -12.03 -45.50
C GLU A 157 9.02 -12.23 -44.08
N ASP A 158 9.39 -13.47 -43.72
CA ASP A 158 10.01 -13.78 -42.43
C ASP A 158 11.36 -13.06 -42.28
N GLU A 159 12.21 -13.08 -43.31
CA GLU A 159 13.49 -12.37 -43.30
C GLU A 159 13.30 -10.86 -43.15
N LYS A 160 12.33 -10.27 -43.86
CA LYS A 160 12.02 -8.84 -43.74
C LYS A 160 11.50 -8.49 -42.34
N LEU A 161 10.55 -9.27 -41.82
CA LEU A 161 10.00 -9.04 -40.48
C LEU A 161 11.06 -9.24 -39.39
N LEU A 162 11.96 -10.19 -39.58
CA LEU A 162 13.07 -10.44 -38.66
C LEU A 162 14.00 -9.23 -38.56
N VAL A 163 14.33 -8.56 -39.68
CA VAL A 163 15.10 -7.31 -39.67
C VAL A 163 14.38 -6.24 -38.83
N GLU A 164 13.08 -6.04 -39.04
CA GLU A 164 12.30 -5.08 -38.25
C GLU A 164 12.27 -5.44 -36.75
N VAL A 165 12.18 -6.73 -36.43
CA VAL A 165 12.22 -7.22 -35.04
C VAL A 165 13.58 -6.94 -34.39
N TYR A 166 14.69 -7.15 -35.10
CA TYR A 166 16.03 -6.81 -34.60
C TYR A 166 16.19 -5.30 -34.37
N GLU A 167 15.66 -4.47 -35.27
CA GLU A 167 15.67 -3.03 -35.11
C GLU A 167 14.88 -2.59 -33.86
N GLU A 168 13.69 -3.15 -33.63
CA GLU A 168 12.89 -2.80 -32.45
C GLU A 168 13.46 -3.33 -31.12
N GLU A 169 14.20 -4.44 -31.18
CA GLU A 169 14.86 -5.06 -30.02
C GLU A 169 16.01 -4.21 -29.50
N TYR A 170 16.88 -3.73 -30.41
CA TYR A 170 18.17 -3.12 -30.05
C TYR A 170 18.27 -1.62 -30.37
N HIS A 171 17.56 -1.14 -31.38
CA HIS A 171 17.70 0.23 -31.88
C HIS A 171 16.60 1.18 -31.39
N GLU A 172 16.96 2.45 -31.34
CA GLU A 172 16.11 3.54 -30.89
C GLU A 172 15.14 3.94 -31.99
N THR A 173 13.93 3.40 -31.95
CA THR A 173 12.83 3.82 -32.83
C THR A 173 11.89 4.75 -32.06
N SER A 174 11.51 5.89 -32.66
CA SER A 174 10.42 6.70 -32.12
C SER A 174 9.15 5.85 -32.16
N VAL A 175 8.61 5.53 -31.00
CA VAL A 175 7.25 4.96 -30.95
C VAL A 175 6.33 6.15 -31.24
N GLU A 176 5.41 6.01 -32.21
CA GLU A 176 4.27 6.94 -32.29
C GLU A 176 3.61 6.99 -30.90
N PHE A 177 2.98 8.11 -30.53
CA PHE A 177 2.60 8.52 -29.16
C PHE A 177 3.74 9.26 -28.44
N ASN A 178 3.46 10.51 -28.01
CA ASN A 178 4.34 11.52 -27.37
C ASN A 178 5.17 11.06 -26.15
N TYR A 179 5.95 10.00 -26.31
CA TYR A 179 6.67 9.39 -25.24
C TYR A 179 8.17 9.67 -25.36
N PRO A 180 8.86 9.79 -24.23
CA PRO A 180 10.29 10.02 -24.25
C PRO A 180 10.99 8.87 -24.98
N ILE A 181 11.90 9.23 -25.88
CA ILE A 181 12.67 8.25 -26.63
C ILE A 181 13.47 7.39 -25.64
N ILE A 182 13.40 6.06 -25.79
CA ILE A 182 14.07 5.09 -24.93
C ILE A 182 15.20 4.46 -25.73
N LYS A 183 16.44 4.74 -25.32
CA LYS A 183 17.65 4.12 -25.88
C LYS A 183 17.62 2.60 -25.70
N LYS A 184 18.23 1.86 -26.63
CA LYS A 184 18.39 0.38 -26.63
C LYS A 184 17.10 -0.42 -26.90
N GLY A 185 16.19 0.09 -27.72
CA GLY A 185 15.02 -0.65 -28.16
C GLY A 185 14.15 -1.22 -27.02
N ARG A 186 13.58 -2.42 -27.21
CA ARG A 186 12.76 -3.13 -26.21
C ARG A 186 13.54 -3.41 -24.93
N GLN A 187 14.82 -3.76 -25.04
CA GLN A 187 15.70 -4.02 -23.89
C GLN A 187 15.79 -2.80 -22.97
N GLY A 188 15.92 -1.60 -23.54
CA GLY A 188 15.91 -0.36 -22.78
C GLY A 188 14.56 -0.05 -22.11
N VAL A 189 13.44 -0.44 -22.74
CA VAL A 189 12.12 -0.32 -22.12
C VAL A 189 12.01 -1.25 -20.91
N TYR A 190 12.46 -2.50 -21.06
CA TYR A 190 12.51 -3.48 -19.97
C TYR A 190 13.35 -2.98 -18.78
N ASP A 191 14.54 -2.44 -19.03
CA ASP A 191 15.39 -1.83 -18.00
C ASP A 191 14.66 -0.71 -17.24
N LYS A 192 13.88 0.12 -17.96
CA LYS A 192 13.07 1.17 -17.34
C LYS A 192 11.92 0.59 -16.52
N ILE A 193 11.27 -0.48 -16.97
CA ILE A 193 10.25 -1.19 -16.19
C ILE A 193 10.84 -1.70 -14.88
N LEU A 194 12.00 -2.37 -14.93
CA LEU A 194 12.67 -2.87 -13.71
C LEU A 194 13.02 -1.75 -12.73
N LYS A 195 13.47 -0.60 -13.24
CA LYS A 195 13.70 0.59 -12.39
C LYS A 195 12.42 1.11 -11.77
N GLN A 196 11.34 1.19 -12.55
CA GLN A 196 10.06 1.68 -12.04
C GLN A 196 9.45 0.72 -11.01
N LEU A 197 9.55 -0.60 -11.22
CA LEU A 197 9.14 -1.61 -10.25
C LEU A 197 9.84 -1.39 -8.89
N LYS A 198 11.14 -1.10 -8.89
CA LYS A 198 11.88 -0.78 -7.65
C LYS A 198 11.39 0.51 -6.99
N ILE A 199 11.06 1.52 -7.78
CA ILE A 199 10.51 2.79 -7.28
C ILE A 199 9.14 2.56 -6.62
N GLU A 200 8.23 1.86 -7.30
CA GLU A 200 6.91 1.55 -6.73
C GLU A 200 7.02 0.68 -5.48
N ALA A 201 7.89 -0.33 -5.48
CA ALA A 201 8.12 -1.17 -4.32
C ALA A 201 8.60 -0.34 -3.10
N LYS A 202 9.48 0.63 -3.33
CA LYS A 202 10.00 1.51 -2.27
C LYS A 202 8.90 2.40 -1.68
N LYS A 203 8.01 2.96 -2.51
CA LYS A 203 6.86 3.76 -2.04
C LYS A 203 5.91 2.97 -1.14
N LEU A 204 5.83 1.65 -1.34
CA LEU A 204 4.97 0.77 -0.54
C LEU A 204 5.60 0.37 0.80
N THR A 205 6.92 0.55 0.96
CA THR A 205 7.64 0.26 2.21
C THR A 205 7.83 1.47 3.11
N GLU A 206 7.84 2.68 2.55
CA GLU A 206 7.92 3.97 3.27
C GLU A 206 6.52 4.43 3.71
#